data_AF-A0A7C4VN11-F1
#
_entry.id   AF-A0A7C4VN11-F1
#
_cell.length_a   1.000
_cell.length_b   1.000
_cell.length_c   1.000
_cell.angle_alpha   90.00
_cell.angle_beta   90.00
_cell.angle_gamma   90.00
#
_symmetry.space_group_name_H-M   'P 1'
#
loop_
_entity.id
_entity.type
_entity.pdbx_description
1 polymer ?
#
loop_
_entity_poly.entity_id
_entity_poly.type
_entity_poly.pdbx_seq_one_letter_code
_entity_poly.pdbx_strand_id
1 'polypeptide(L)'
;MENLSQEETEKIINKIVEYVRSKKIEGLVIFFLESIKPLSFIGGELISYYLPIFLPPTSNANLVIKVLQKRENLEIIIEKLKNKEGGAKGEAPKLSE
;
A
#
# COMPACT_ATOMS: atom_id res chain seq x y z
N MET A 1 -7.65 4.01 20.76
CA MET A 1 -7.35 3.96 19.31
C MET A 1 -7.83 2.61 18.80
N GLU A 2 -8.72 2.60 17.82
CA GLU A 2 -9.32 1.38 17.25
C GLU A 2 -8.28 0.60 16.42
N ASN A 3 -8.03 -0.66 16.80
CA ASN A 3 -7.15 -1.57 16.07
C ASN A 3 -7.92 -2.17 14.87
N LEU A 4 -7.38 -2.02 13.67
CA LEU A 4 -7.86 -2.71 12.46
C LEU A 4 -7.73 -4.23 12.65
N SER A 5 -8.73 -4.98 12.19
CA SER A 5 -8.59 -6.44 12.10
C SER A 5 -7.51 -6.82 11.09
N GLN A 6 -7.00 -8.06 11.20
CA GLN A 6 -6.01 -8.59 10.27
C GLN A 6 -6.58 -8.64 8.84
N GLU A 7 -7.84 -9.04 8.68
CA GLU A 7 -8.52 -9.12 7.39
C GLU A 7 -8.65 -7.74 6.73
N GLU A 8 -9.06 -6.71 7.48
CA GLU A 8 -9.16 -5.34 6.96
C GLU A 8 -7.79 -4.78 6.58
N THR A 9 -6.78 -5.05 7.40
CA THR A 9 -5.39 -4.65 7.12
C THR A 9 -4.92 -5.25 5.79
N GLU A 10 -5.15 -6.55 5.59
CA GLU A 10 -4.79 -7.24 4.36
C GLU A 10 -5.54 -6.70 3.13
N LYS A 11 -6.84 -6.44 3.26
CA LYS A 11 -7.63 -5.80 2.19
C LYS A 11 -7.05 -4.46 1.77
N ILE A 12 -6.64 -3.62 2.72
CA ILE A 12 -6.03 -2.31 2.45
C ILE A 12 -4.67 -2.49 1.78
N ILE A 13 -3.82 -3.38 2.28
CA ILE A 13 -2.52 -3.71 1.68
C ILE A 13 -2.68 -4.12 0.21
N ASN A 14 -3.62 -5.03 -0.08
CA ASN A 14 -3.86 -5.49 -1.44
C ASN A 14 -4.32 -4.35 -2.36
N LYS A 15 -5.22 -3.47 -1.89
CA LYS A 15 -5.63 -2.27 -2.64
C LYS A 15 -4.47 -1.32 -2.95
N ILE A 16 -3.56 -1.12 -1.99
CA ILE A 16 -2.36 -0.29 -2.20
C ILE A 16 -1.49 -0.92 -3.29
N VAL A 17 -1.23 -2.23 -3.20
CA VAL A 17 -0.41 -2.98 -4.17
C VAL A 17 -1.02 -2.92 -5.57
N GLU A 18 -2.33 -3.17 -5.70
CA GLU A 18 -3.06 -3.08 -6.97
C GLU A 18 -3.01 -1.67 -7.55
N TYR A 19 -3.23 -0.65 -6.72
CA TYR A 19 -3.16 0.74 -7.16
C TYR A 19 -1.77 1.09 -7.69
N VAL A 20 -0.71 0.77 -6.93
CA VAL A 20 0.68 1.04 -7.35
C VAL A 20 1.04 0.32 -8.65
N ARG A 21 0.62 -0.95 -8.80
CA ARG A 21 0.81 -1.72 -10.04
C ARG A 21 0.04 -1.13 -11.22
N SER A 22 -1.20 -0.69 -11.00
CA SER A 22 -2.00 -0.04 -12.05
C SER A 22 -1.33 1.22 -12.61
N LYS A 23 -0.49 1.87 -11.79
CA LYS A 23 0.29 3.06 -12.15
C LYS A 23 1.66 2.74 -12.73
N LYS A 24 2.12 1.47 -12.69
CA LYS A 24 3.45 1.03 -13.18
C LYS A 24 4.62 1.80 -12.53
N ILE A 25 4.49 2.13 -11.25
CA ILE A 25 5.47 2.89 -10.46
C ILE A 25 6.08 2.06 -9.31
N GLU A 26 5.99 0.73 -9.37
CA GLU A 26 6.41 -0.18 -8.30
C GLU A 26 7.85 0.08 -7.85
N GLY A 27 8.78 0.26 -8.79
CA GLY A 27 10.19 0.53 -8.48
C GLY A 27 10.40 1.83 -7.71
N LEU A 28 9.70 2.90 -8.10
CA LEU A 28 9.74 4.19 -7.41
C LEU A 28 9.15 4.08 -6.00
N VAL A 29 8.02 3.38 -5.87
CA VAL A 29 7.37 3.12 -4.58
C VAL A 29 8.26 2.30 -3.67
N ILE A 30 8.83 1.20 -4.16
CA ILE A 30 9.74 0.35 -3.38
C ILE A 30 10.93 1.17 -2.88
N PHE A 31 11.59 1.91 -3.77
CA PHE A 31 12.72 2.77 -3.40
C PHE A 31 12.33 3.76 -2.29
N PHE A 32 11.19 4.43 -2.45
CA PHE A 32 10.70 5.37 -1.45
C PHE A 32 10.43 4.68 -0.11
N LEU A 33 9.65 3.59 -0.10
CA LEU A 33 9.31 2.85 1.12
C LEU A 33 10.55 2.29 1.81
N GLU A 34 11.55 1.81 1.06
CA GLU A 34 12.82 1.37 1.61
C GLU A 34 13.64 2.51 2.22
N SER A 35 13.62 3.71 1.63
CA SER A 35 14.30 4.89 2.17
C SER A 35 13.70 5.36 3.50
N ILE A 36 12.40 5.13 3.70
CA ILE A 36 11.69 5.53 4.93
C ILE A 36 11.54 4.40 5.96
N LYS A 37 11.98 3.16 5.67
CA LYS A 37 12.03 2.07 6.65
C LYS A 37 12.68 2.49 7.98
N PRO A 38 13.83 3.20 7.99
CA PRO A 38 14.45 3.66 9.24
C PRO A 38 13.61 4.70 9.99
N LEU A 39 12.85 5.51 9.25
CA LEU A 39 12.01 6.60 9.77
C LEU A 39 10.71 6.09 10.41
N SER A 40 10.30 4.84 10.14
CA SER A 40 9.20 4.18 10.88
C SER A 40 9.46 4.10 12.40
N PHE A 41 10.72 4.23 12.83
CA PHE A 41 11.12 4.34 14.24
C PHE A 41 10.85 5.73 14.83
N ILE A 42 10.75 6.77 14.00
CA ILE A 42 10.59 8.18 14.37
C ILE A 42 9.15 8.61 14.04
N GLY A 43 8.23 8.22 14.92
CA GLY A 43 6.89 8.81 15.13
C GLY A 43 6.10 9.41 13.95
N GLY A 44 5.09 8.67 13.48
CA GLY A 44 3.70 9.13 13.30
C GLY A 44 3.35 10.11 12.16
N GLU A 45 4.05 11.23 12.03
CA GLU A 45 3.56 12.41 11.27
C GLU A 45 4.17 12.56 9.88
N LEU A 46 5.42 12.11 9.67
CA LEU A 46 6.06 12.23 8.36
C LEU A 46 5.36 11.38 7.30
N ILE A 47 4.87 10.20 7.68
CA ILE A 47 4.17 9.29 6.77
C ILE A 47 3.00 10.03 6.10
N SER A 48 2.11 10.70 6.85
CA SER A 48 0.97 11.47 6.30
C SER A 48 1.32 12.46 5.18
N TYR A 49 2.51 13.08 5.18
CA TYR A 49 2.92 14.03 4.14
C TYR A 49 3.35 13.37 2.83
N TYR A 50 3.93 12.16 2.90
CA TYR A 50 4.44 11.44 1.74
C TYR A 50 3.44 10.42 1.16
N LEU A 51 2.33 10.20 1.85
CA LEU A 51 1.31 9.22 1.46
C LEU A 51 0.42 9.49 0.24
N PRO A 52 0.22 10.73 -0.27
CA PRO A 52 -0.73 10.97 -1.34
C PRO A 52 -0.54 10.09 -2.59
N ILE A 53 0.69 9.71 -2.92
CA ILE A 53 1.00 8.85 -4.07
C ILE A 53 0.60 7.38 -3.86
N PHE A 54 0.38 6.95 -2.61
CA PHE A 54 0.01 5.57 -2.27
C PHE A 54 -1.47 5.40 -1.93
N LEU A 55 -2.25 6.49 -1.85
CA LEU A 55 -3.66 6.45 -1.48
C LEU A 55 -4.51 6.00 -2.68
N PRO A 56 -5.09 4.78 -2.66
CA PRO A 56 -6.08 4.41 -3.66
C PRO A 56 -7.27 5.36 -3.51
N PRO A 57 -7.86 5.88 -4.61
CA PRO A 57 -8.92 6.89 -4.57
C PRO A 57 -10.16 6.46 -3.75
N THR A 58 -10.39 5.15 -3.62
CA THR A 58 -11.54 4.57 -2.94
C THR A 58 -11.27 4.17 -1.48
N SER A 59 -10.08 4.46 -0.96
CA SER A 59 -9.68 4.08 0.39
C SER A 59 -9.80 5.24 1.37
N ASN A 60 -10.28 4.95 2.59
CA ASN A 60 -10.25 5.92 3.68
C ASN A 60 -8.78 6.24 4.02
N ALA A 61 -8.37 7.48 3.78
CA ALA A 61 -6.98 7.92 3.95
C ALA A 61 -6.44 7.64 5.36
N ASN A 62 -7.27 7.80 6.40
CA ASN A 62 -6.87 7.52 7.78
C ASN A 62 -6.58 6.03 7.99
N LEU A 63 -7.31 5.13 7.33
CA LEU A 63 -7.05 3.69 7.43
C LEU A 63 -5.77 3.29 6.69
N VAL A 64 -5.54 3.88 5.51
CA VAL A 64 -4.30 3.66 4.76
C VAL A 64 -3.09 4.17 5.54
N ILE A 65 -3.19 5.36 6.15
CA ILE A 65 -2.17 5.91 7.04
C ILE A 65 -1.87 4.95 8.19
N LYS A 66 -2.91 4.47 8.90
CA LYS A 66 -2.74 3.50 10.00
C LYS A 66 -2.05 2.21 9.56
N VAL A 67 -2.38 1.69 8.37
CA VAL A 67 -1.72 0.50 7.82
C VAL A 67 -0.24 0.78 7.56
N LEU A 68 0.09 1.91 6.96
CA LEU A 68 1.46 2.27 6.57
C LEU A 68 2.33 2.70 7.75
N GLN A 69 1.74 3.05 8.90
CA GLN A 69 2.48 3.32 10.14
C GLN A 69 3.12 2.07 10.76
N LYS A 70 2.59 0.87 10.48
CA LYS A 70 3.17 -0.38 10.99
C LYS A 70 4.29 -0.85 10.07
N ARG A 71 5.50 -0.98 10.61
CA ARG A 71 6.67 -1.48 9.88
C ARG A 71 6.42 -2.82 9.17
N GLU A 72 5.77 -3.75 9.86
CA GLU A 72 5.42 -5.07 9.31
C GLU A 72 4.59 -4.96 8.02
N ASN A 73 3.61 -4.06 8.00
CA ASN A 73 2.77 -3.83 6.83
C ASN A 73 3.56 -3.23 5.66
N LEU A 74 4.51 -2.32 5.94
CA LEU A 74 5.39 -1.77 4.92
C LEU A 74 6.26 -2.87 4.29
N GLU A 75 6.80 -3.77 5.10
CA GLU A 75 7.59 -4.91 4.62
C GLU A 75 6.75 -5.82 3.73
N ILE A 76 5.51 -6.14 4.14
CA ILE A 76 4.56 -6.93 3.34
C ILE A 76 4.25 -6.24 2.00
N ILE A 77 3.99 -4.93 2.00
CA ILE A 77 3.71 -4.16 0.77
C ILE A 77 4.92 -4.22 -0.18
N ILE A 78 6.12 -3.99 0.34
CA ILE A 78 7.35 -4.01 -0.46
C ILE A 78 7.59 -5.39 -1.07
N GLU A 79 7.44 -6.47 -0.29
CA GLU A 79 7.57 -7.83 -0.82
C GLU A 79 6.52 -8.12 -1.91
N LYS A 80 5.25 -7.76 -1.66
CA LYS A 80 4.19 -7.92 -2.66
C LYS A 80 4.48 -7.13 -3.94
N LEU A 81 5.07 -5.94 -3.85
CA LEU A 81 5.44 -5.14 -5.02
C LEU A 81 6.67 -5.70 -5.76
N LYS A 82 7.64 -6.29 -5.05
CA LYS A 82 8.80 -6.98 -5.67
C LYS A 82 8.36 -8.24 -6.41
N ASN A 83 7.38 -8.96 -5.87
CA ASN A 83 6.86 -10.19 -6.46
C ASN A 83 5.92 -9.87 -7.63
N LYS A 84 6.35 -10.18 -8.86
CA LYS A 84 5.56 -9.97 -10.09
C LYS A 84 4.36 -10.93 -10.22
N GLU A 85 4.32 -12.00 -9.43
CA GLU A 85 3.28 -13.04 -9.52
C GLU A 85 1.93 -12.65 -8.92
N GLY A 86 1.84 -11.52 -8.19
CA GLY A 86 0.59 -11.13 -7.54
C GLY A 86 -0.44 -10.43 -8.44
N GLY A 87 -0.24 -10.39 -9.77
CA GLY A 87 -1.06 -9.61 -10.69
C GLY A 87 -1.59 -10.44 -11.86
N ALA A 88 -2.62 -11.26 -11.63
CA ALA A 88 -3.66 -11.64 -12.61
C ALA A 88 -4.58 -12.73 -12.03
N LYS A 89 -5.50 -12.36 -11.14
CA LYS A 89 -6.77 -13.08 -10.93
C LYS A 89 -7.84 -12.09 -10.43
N GLY A 90 -7.97 -10.99 -11.17
CA GLY A 90 -9.10 -10.08 -11.08
C GLY A 90 -9.57 -9.87 -12.51
N GLU A 91 -10.73 -10.41 -12.81
CA GLU A 91 -11.36 -10.41 -14.13
C GLU A 91 -11.41 -8.98 -14.69
N ALA A 92 -10.87 -8.78 -15.89
CA ALA A 92 -11.13 -7.57 -16.65
C ALA A 92 -12.64 -7.51 -16.91
N PRO A 93 -13.33 -6.38 -16.67
CA PRO A 93 -14.71 -6.24 -17.10
C PRO A 93 -14.71 -6.37 -18.62
N LYS A 94 -15.41 -7.38 -19.14
CA LYS A 94 -15.75 -7.44 -20.56
C LYS A 94 -16.53 -6.16 -20.84
N LEU A 95 -15.90 -5.22 -21.55
CA LEU A 95 -16.64 -4.22 -22.29
C LEU A 95 -17.42 -4.99 -23.37
N SER A 96 -18.72 -5.13 -23.12
CA SER A 96 -19.68 -5.50 -24.15
C SER A 96 -19.67 -4.42 -25.22
N GLU A 97 -19.43 -4.83 -26.46
CA GLU A 97 -19.62 -4.02 -27.68
C GLU A 97 -21.07 -3.59 -27.86
#